data_AF-A0A673XBS1-F1
#
_entry.id   AF-A0A673XBS1-F1
#
_cell.length_a   1.000
_cell.length_b   1.000
_cell.length_c   1.000
_cell.angle_alpha   90.00
_cell.angle_beta   90.00
_cell.angle_gamma   90.00
#
_symmetry.space_group_name_H-M   'P 1'
#
loop_
_entity.id
_entity.type
_entity.pdbx_description
1 polymer ?
#
loop_
_entity_poly.entity_id
_entity_poly.type
_entity_poly.pdbx_seq_one_letter_code
_entity_poly.pdbx_strand_id
1 'polypeptide(L)'
;MPSDYDKDAYPEPPRQTPIVDKQTTLPNPALILTKLFYYSVDLPVTTFRELVEGIHSGNKYNYYHQKFRRVPELTECTEGDYTCYYEAEMQWRRDHKVDQEIVKVVQERLRACQQREGTSYHQNSIWITPIYWYHSAAEGYIRGEDLQIYSRVHLCNG
;
A
#
# COMPACT_ATOMS: atom_id res chain seq x y z
N MET A 1 13.57 3.90 5.21
CA MET A 1 12.09 3.81 5.20
C MET A 1 11.70 3.07 6.47
N PRO A 2 10.77 3.58 7.29
CA PRO A 2 10.34 2.86 8.50
C PRO A 2 9.87 1.45 8.11
N SER A 3 10.26 0.45 8.88
CA SER A 3 10.06 -0.97 8.60
C SER A 3 8.63 -1.47 8.82
N ASP A 4 7.67 -0.57 8.92
CA ASP A 4 6.32 -0.85 9.42
C ASP A 4 5.28 -1.08 8.31
N TYR A 5 5.67 -0.99 7.04
CA TYR A 5 4.81 -1.46 5.96
C TYR A 5 4.94 -2.97 5.87
N ASP A 6 3.83 -3.67 6.08
CA ASP A 6 3.77 -5.11 5.92
C ASP A 6 4.17 -5.46 4.47
N LYS A 7 5.31 -6.15 4.33
CA LYS A 7 5.93 -6.44 3.03
C LYS A 7 5.01 -7.27 2.13
N ASP A 8 4.11 -8.02 2.75
CA ASP A 8 3.10 -8.83 2.07
C ASP A 8 1.97 -7.95 1.52
N ALA A 9 1.63 -6.85 2.19
CA ALA A 9 0.65 -5.88 1.72
C ALA A 9 1.20 -4.92 0.67
N TYR A 10 2.52 -4.70 0.63
CA TYR A 10 3.17 -3.88 -0.40
C TYR A 10 4.43 -4.60 -0.91
N PRO A 11 4.27 -5.61 -1.79
CA PRO A 11 5.39 -6.37 -2.28
C PRO A 11 6.27 -5.50 -3.18
N GLU A 12 7.56 -5.47 -2.88
CA GLU A 12 8.58 -4.82 -3.70
C GLU A 12 9.56 -5.89 -4.20
N PRO A 13 9.76 -6.06 -5.52
CA PRO A 13 10.84 -6.91 -6.01
C PRO A 13 12.19 -6.35 -5.54
N PRO A 14 13.20 -7.22 -5.35
CA PRO A 14 14.53 -6.80 -4.94
C PRO A 14 15.10 -5.81 -5.96
N ARG A 15 15.66 -4.69 -5.47
CA ARG A 15 16.27 -3.68 -6.33
C ARG A 15 17.53 -4.26 -6.99
N GLN A 16 17.48 -4.47 -8.29
CA GLN A 16 18.64 -4.81 -9.10
C GLN A 16 19.19 -3.53 -9.74
N THR A 17 20.22 -2.94 -9.13
CA THR A 17 20.96 -1.84 -9.77
C THR A 17 22.14 -2.43 -10.54
N PRO A 18 22.33 -2.07 -11.83
CA PRO A 18 23.51 -2.52 -12.56
C PRO A 18 24.78 -2.01 -11.87
N ILE A 19 25.84 -2.80 -11.94
CA ILE A 19 27.16 -2.39 -11.46
C ILE A 19 27.58 -1.19 -12.32
N VAL A 20 28.00 -0.10 -11.68
CA VAL A 20 28.44 1.10 -12.38
C VAL A 20 29.84 0.83 -12.96
N ASP A 21 29.88 0.41 -14.22
CA ASP A 21 31.13 0.21 -14.96
C ASP A 21 31.76 1.58 -15.31
N LYS A 22 32.88 1.91 -14.66
CA LYS A 22 33.64 3.13 -14.90
C LYS A 22 34.40 3.01 -16.22
N GLN A 23 33.76 3.30 -17.34
CA GLN A 23 34.40 3.27 -18.67
C GLN A 23 35.46 4.36 -18.86
N THR A 24 35.48 5.40 -18.02
CA THR A 24 36.43 6.51 -18.12
C THR A 24 37.10 6.81 -16.78
N THR A 25 38.33 7.31 -16.81
CA THR A 25 39.14 7.70 -15.64
C THR A 25 38.74 9.05 -15.04
N LEU A 26 37.86 9.80 -15.73
CA LEU A 26 37.32 11.06 -15.23
C LEU A 26 36.18 10.81 -14.24
N PRO A 27 36.12 11.55 -13.12
CA PRO A 27 35.03 11.40 -12.16
C PRO A 27 33.72 11.84 -12.79
N ASN A 28 32.71 10.96 -12.80
CA ASN A 28 31.37 11.29 -13.26
C ASN A 28 30.78 12.41 -12.38
N PRO A 29 30.33 13.56 -12.95
CA PRO A 29 29.79 14.68 -12.18
C PRO A 29 28.57 14.29 -11.33
N ALA A 30 27.81 13.27 -11.74
CA ALA A 30 26.69 12.75 -10.95
C ALA A 30 27.15 12.18 -9.59
N LEU A 31 28.33 11.55 -9.52
CA LEU A 31 28.88 11.00 -8.27
C LEU A 31 29.37 12.09 -7.32
N ILE A 32 29.80 13.24 -7.86
CA ILE A 32 30.22 14.38 -7.05
C ILE A 32 28.98 15.06 -6.45
N LEU A 33 27.92 15.25 -7.26
CA LEU A 33 26.66 15.84 -6.81
C LEU A 33 25.97 14.98 -5.75
N THR A 34 25.92 13.65 -5.92
CA THR A 34 25.31 12.76 -4.91
C THR A 34 26.07 12.79 -3.60
N LYS A 35 27.41 12.83 -3.63
CA LYS A 35 28.22 13.00 -2.41
C LYS A 35 27.99 14.36 -1.75
N LEU A 36 27.92 15.42 -2.54
CA LEU A 36 27.66 16.76 -2.01
C LEU A 36 26.30 16.81 -1.32
N PHE A 37 25.25 16.27 -1.96
CA PHE A 37 23.91 16.17 -1.39
C PHE A 37 23.89 15.35 -0.09
N TYR A 38 24.60 14.22 -0.06
CA TYR A 38 24.71 13.38 1.12
C TYR A 38 25.29 14.13 2.32
N TYR A 39 26.39 14.85 2.13
CA TYR A 39 27.04 15.58 3.22
C TYR A 39 26.34 16.90 3.59
N SER A 40 25.69 17.57 2.64
CA SER A 40 25.05 18.86 2.90
C SER A 40 23.61 18.76 3.40
N VAL A 41 22.87 17.73 2.98
CA VAL A 41 21.43 17.59 3.28
C VAL A 41 21.16 16.31 4.08
N ASP A 42 21.53 15.15 3.56
CA ASP A 42 21.11 13.88 4.19
C ASP A 42 21.67 13.73 5.61
N LEU A 43 22.98 13.95 5.79
CA LEU A 43 23.66 13.79 7.09
C LEU A 43 23.10 14.69 8.22
N PRO A 44 22.93 16.02 8.01
CA PRO A 44 22.32 16.86 9.04
C PRO A 44 20.84 16.50 9.29
N VAL A 45 20.10 16.08 8.25
CA VAL A 45 18.69 15.67 8.42
C VAL A 45 18.57 14.38 9.21
N THR A 46 19.45 13.39 8.98
CA THR A 46 19.41 12.12 9.73
C THR A 46 19.77 12.31 11.19
N THR A 47 20.80 13.12 11.49
CA THR A 47 21.17 13.43 12.88
C THR A 47 20.08 14.18 13.62
N PHE A 48 19.39 15.12 12.97
CA PHE A 48 18.23 15.79 13.56
C PHE A 48 17.07 14.82 13.82
N ARG A 49 16.78 13.91 12.87
CA ARG A 49 15.76 12.88 13.07
C ARG A 49 16.07 11.99 14.28
N GLU A 50 17.32 11.57 14.44
CA GLU A 50 17.76 10.75 15.58
C GLU A 50 17.60 11.48 16.92
N LEU A 51 17.89 12.79 16.98
CA LEU A 51 17.66 13.60 18.18
C LEU A 51 16.16 13.65 18.55
N VAL A 52 15.29 13.87 17.57
CA VAL A 52 13.83 13.90 17.78
C VAL A 52 13.31 12.53 18.20
N GLU A 53 13.79 11.46 17.57
CA GLU A 53 13.43 10.08 17.92
C GLU A 53 13.89 9.70 19.33
N GLY A 54 15.06 10.18 19.75
CA GLY A 54 15.56 10.04 21.13
C GLY A 54 14.60 10.66 22.16
N ILE A 55 14.10 11.87 21.90
CA ILE A 55 13.10 12.54 22.75
C ILE A 55 11.77 11.76 22.76
N HIS A 56 11.31 11.32 21.59
CA HIS A 56 10.06 10.58 21.45
C HIS A 56 10.13 9.20 22.15
N SER A 57 11.28 8.54 22.11
CA SER A 57 11.50 7.24 22.75
C SER A 57 11.27 7.25 24.25
N GLY A 58 11.49 8.40 24.91
CA GLY A 58 11.24 8.59 26.34
C GLY A 58 9.76 8.61 26.73
N ASN A 59 8.85 8.91 25.79
CA ASN A 59 7.40 9.03 26.01
C ASN A 59 6.62 8.34 24.88
N LYS A 60 6.81 7.04 24.71
CA LYS A 60 6.11 6.27 23.67
C LYS A 60 4.63 6.08 24.03
N TYR A 61 3.74 6.65 23.22
CA TYR A 61 2.30 6.38 23.30
C TYR A 61 1.95 5.13 22.49
N ASN A 62 1.23 4.20 23.10
CA ASN A 62 0.74 3.00 22.42
C ASN A 62 -0.67 3.25 21.88
N TYR A 63 -0.89 2.96 20.61
CA TYR A 63 -2.21 2.95 19.98
C TYR A 63 -2.56 1.53 19.52
N TYR A 64 -3.84 1.19 19.56
CA TYR A 64 -4.35 -0.12 19.17
C TYR A 64 -5.34 0.00 18.04
N HIS A 65 -5.34 -0.97 17.13
CA HIS A 65 -6.33 -1.07 16.08
C HIS A 65 -7.66 -1.59 16.65
N GLN A 66 -8.76 -0.89 16.37
CA GLN A 66 -10.07 -1.29 16.83
C GLN A 66 -10.57 -2.53 16.07
N LYS A 67 -10.93 -3.59 16.81
CA LYS A 67 -11.50 -4.81 16.25
C LYS A 67 -13.00 -4.87 16.53
N PHE A 68 -13.81 -4.76 15.49
CA PHE A 68 -15.26 -4.91 15.59
C PHE A 68 -15.64 -6.40 15.53
N ARG A 69 -16.57 -6.82 16.38
CA ARG A 69 -17.21 -8.15 16.27
C ARG A 69 -18.21 -8.14 15.10
N ARG A 70 -18.41 -9.31 14.50
CA ARG A 70 -19.44 -9.52 13.48
C ARG A 70 -20.82 -9.59 14.16
N VAL A 71 -21.79 -8.98 13.52
CA VAL A 71 -23.23 -8.92 13.80
C VAL A 71 -23.92 -9.73 12.69
N PRO A 72 -25.08 -10.35 12.97
CA PRO A 72 -25.92 -10.97 11.95
C PRO A 72 -26.21 -10.04 10.77
N GLU A 73 -26.40 -10.63 9.59
CA GLU A 73 -26.78 -9.88 8.39
C GLU A 73 -28.27 -9.52 8.40
N LEU A 74 -28.68 -8.61 7.51
CA LEU A 74 -30.05 -8.13 7.42
C LEU A 74 -31.07 -9.25 7.14
N THR A 75 -30.64 -10.33 6.49
CA THR A 75 -31.44 -11.51 6.15
C THR A 75 -31.85 -12.35 7.36
N GLU A 76 -31.11 -12.25 8.46
CA GLU A 76 -31.35 -13.02 9.69
C GLU A 76 -32.22 -12.24 10.68
N CYS A 77 -32.47 -10.95 10.45
CA CYS A 77 -33.26 -10.09 11.32
C CYS A 77 -34.77 -10.35 11.19
N THR A 78 -35.48 -10.40 12.31
CA THR A 78 -36.94 -10.50 12.34
C THR A 78 -37.60 -9.20 11.86
N GLU A 79 -38.75 -9.32 11.20
CA GLU A 79 -39.54 -8.16 10.76
C GLU A 79 -39.93 -7.25 11.93
N GLY A 80 -39.56 -5.96 11.84
CA GLY A 80 -39.89 -4.96 12.86
C GLY A 80 -38.85 -4.76 13.97
N ASP A 81 -37.75 -5.52 13.97
CA ASP A 81 -36.62 -5.27 14.88
C ASP A 81 -35.66 -4.21 14.29
N TYR A 82 -35.93 -2.95 14.63
CA TYR A 82 -35.11 -1.82 14.19
C TYR A 82 -33.68 -1.82 14.77
N THR A 83 -33.45 -2.46 15.92
CA THR A 83 -32.10 -2.54 16.50
C THR A 83 -31.23 -3.48 15.68
N CYS A 84 -31.76 -4.65 15.29
CA CYS A 84 -31.08 -5.58 14.39
C CYS A 84 -30.75 -4.92 13.05
N TYR A 85 -31.70 -4.20 12.45
CA TYR A 85 -31.47 -3.48 11.20
C TYR A 85 -30.37 -2.43 11.30
N TYR A 86 -30.36 -1.65 12.38
CA TYR A 86 -29.35 -0.64 12.61
C TYR A 86 -27.95 -1.25 12.75
N GLU A 87 -27.80 -2.32 13.53
CA GLU A 87 -26.50 -2.95 13.73
C GLU A 87 -25.96 -3.58 12.43
N ALA A 88 -26.82 -4.26 11.66
CA ALA A 88 -26.48 -4.85 10.38
C ALA A 88 -26.09 -3.78 9.35
N GLU A 89 -26.85 -2.68 9.25
CA GLU A 89 -26.52 -1.58 8.35
C GLU A 89 -25.18 -0.92 8.72
N MET A 90 -24.92 -0.73 10.01
CA MET A 90 -23.65 -0.17 10.47
C MET A 90 -22.47 -1.09 10.19
N GLN A 91 -22.66 -2.42 10.24
CA GLN A 91 -21.66 -3.37 9.79
C GLN A 91 -21.37 -3.23 8.29
N TRP A 92 -22.42 -3.23 7.46
CA TRP A 92 -22.29 -3.07 6.02
C TRP A 92 -21.58 -1.76 5.64
N ARG A 93 -21.94 -0.63 6.27
CA ARG A 93 -21.28 0.66 6.04
C ARG A 93 -19.80 0.66 6.40
N ARG A 94 -19.39 -0.11 7.42
CA ARG A 94 -17.96 -0.27 7.78
C ARG A 94 -17.24 -1.14 6.76
N ASP A 95 -17.81 -2.28 6.41
CA ASP A 95 -17.22 -3.20 5.42
C ASP A 95 -17.08 -2.51 4.05
N HIS A 96 -18.08 -1.73 3.63
CA HIS A 96 -18.00 -0.95 2.40
C HIS A 96 -16.85 0.08 2.39
N LYS A 97 -16.56 0.71 3.54
CA LYS A 97 -15.38 1.61 3.65
C LYS A 97 -14.08 0.83 3.57
N VAL A 98 -14.00 -0.36 4.17
CA VAL A 98 -12.81 -1.22 4.07
C VAL A 98 -12.59 -1.63 2.62
N ASP A 99 -13.65 -2.00 1.89
CA ASP A 99 -13.58 -2.35 0.47
C ASP A 99 -13.06 -1.19 -0.39
N GLN A 100 -13.47 0.05 -0.11
CA GLN A 100 -12.94 1.24 -0.77
C GLN A 100 -11.43 1.41 -0.54
N GLU A 101 -10.94 1.16 0.67
CA GLU A 101 -9.50 1.21 0.97
C GLU A 101 -8.74 0.05 0.29
N ILE A 102 -9.32 -1.14 0.20
CA ILE A 102 -8.72 -2.27 -0.53
C ILE A 102 -8.49 -1.89 -2.00
N VAL A 103 -9.48 -1.28 -2.65
CA VAL A 103 -9.35 -0.82 -4.05
C VAL A 103 -8.24 0.22 -4.19
N LYS A 104 -8.12 1.17 -3.25
CA LYS A 104 -7.04 2.15 -3.25
C LYS A 104 -5.67 1.50 -3.15
N VAL A 105 -5.49 0.52 -2.24
CA VAL A 105 -4.23 -0.22 -2.09
C VAL A 105 -3.87 -0.95 -3.40
N VAL A 106 -4.84 -1.60 -4.02
CA VAL A 106 -4.63 -2.28 -5.32
C VAL A 106 -4.22 -1.28 -6.41
N GLN A 107 -4.84 -0.09 -6.43
CA GLN A 107 -4.49 0.98 -7.36
C GLN A 107 -3.07 1.52 -7.12
N GLU A 108 -2.66 1.70 -5.87
CA GLU A 108 -1.30 2.11 -5.50
C GLU A 108 -0.26 1.09 -5.96
N ARG A 109 -0.53 -0.21 -5.77
CA ARG A 109 0.33 -1.30 -6.26
C ARG A 109 0.47 -1.26 -7.78
N LEU A 110 -0.63 -1.04 -8.51
CA LEU A 110 -0.61 -0.95 -9.96
C LEU A 110 0.21 0.26 -10.45
N ARG A 111 0.05 1.43 -9.83
CA ARG A 111 0.85 2.62 -10.14
C ARG A 111 2.33 2.41 -9.81
N ALA A 112 2.63 1.78 -8.68
CA ALA A 112 3.99 1.43 -8.31
C ALA A 112 4.62 0.46 -9.32
N CYS A 113 3.84 -0.47 -9.87
CA CYS A 113 4.26 -1.38 -10.92
C CYS A 113 4.65 -0.64 -12.20
N GLN A 114 3.72 0.18 -12.69
CA GLN A 114 3.90 0.97 -13.91
C GLN A 114 5.15 1.86 -13.81
N GLN A 115 5.36 2.51 -12.67
CA GLN A 115 6.52 3.37 -12.44
C GLN A 115 7.84 2.60 -12.41
N ARG A 116 7.85 1.34 -11.95
CA ARG A 116 9.06 0.51 -11.86
C ARG A 116 9.43 -0.09 -13.22
N GLU A 117 8.45 -0.63 -13.93
CA GLU A 117 8.67 -1.33 -15.21
C GLU A 117 8.89 -0.34 -16.37
N GLY A 118 8.40 0.90 -16.24
CA GLY A 118 8.65 1.94 -17.24
C GLY A 118 8.01 1.59 -18.58
N THR A 119 8.81 1.39 -19.63
CA THR A 119 8.31 1.10 -20.99
C THR A 119 7.92 -0.36 -21.21
N SER A 120 8.40 -1.30 -20.38
CA SER A 120 8.08 -2.73 -20.49
C SER A 120 6.88 -3.16 -19.66
N TYR A 121 6.13 -2.20 -19.11
CA TYR A 121 5.05 -2.50 -18.17
C TYR A 121 3.92 -3.34 -18.77
N HIS A 122 3.60 -3.13 -20.04
CA HIS A 122 2.53 -3.86 -20.72
C HIS A 122 2.79 -5.37 -20.87
N GLN A 123 4.06 -5.80 -20.87
CA GLN A 123 4.43 -7.21 -21.03
C GLN A 123 4.59 -7.92 -19.68
N ASN A 124 5.04 -7.20 -18.66
CA ASN A 124 5.33 -7.79 -17.34
C ASN A 124 4.15 -7.70 -16.38
N SER A 125 3.28 -6.71 -16.55
CA SER A 125 2.06 -6.56 -15.76
C SER A 125 0.92 -7.42 -16.37
N ILE A 126 1.09 -8.74 -16.34
CA ILE A 126 0.19 -9.75 -16.92
C ILE A 126 -1.23 -9.71 -16.30
N TRP A 127 -1.38 -9.07 -15.13
CA TRP A 127 -2.63 -9.07 -14.35
C TRP A 127 -3.25 -7.67 -14.19
N ILE A 128 -3.00 -6.72 -15.11
CA ILE A 128 -3.68 -5.40 -15.15
C ILE A 128 -5.14 -5.53 -15.58
N THR A 129 -5.45 -6.48 -16.45
CA THR A 129 -6.77 -6.62 -17.09
C THR A 129 -7.90 -6.94 -16.12
N PRO A 130 -7.70 -7.67 -15.00
CA PRO A 130 -8.77 -7.89 -14.04
C PRO A 130 -9.20 -6.60 -13.32
N ILE A 131 -8.24 -5.85 -12.75
CA ILE A 131 -8.53 -4.72 -11.85
C ILE A 131 -9.29 -3.58 -12.55
N TYR A 132 -8.96 -3.31 -13.81
CA TYR A 132 -9.65 -2.27 -14.59
C TYR A 132 -11.13 -2.60 -14.84
N TRP A 133 -11.49 -3.88 -15.04
CA TRP A 133 -12.90 -4.26 -15.18
C TRP A 133 -13.65 -4.21 -13.85
N TYR A 134 -12.97 -4.49 -12.73
CA TYR A 134 -13.57 -4.40 -11.39
C TYR A 134 -14.02 -2.98 -11.04
N HIS A 135 -13.26 -1.95 -11.41
CA HIS A 135 -13.62 -0.56 -11.10
C HIS A 135 -14.95 -0.13 -11.75
N SER A 136 -15.26 -0.64 -12.95
CA SER A 136 -16.55 -0.44 -13.62
C SER A 136 -17.68 -1.33 -13.08
N ALA A 137 -17.37 -2.50 -12.52
CA ALA A 137 -18.36 -3.42 -11.94
C ALA A 137 -18.68 -3.10 -10.47
N ALA A 138 -17.76 -2.45 -9.74
CA ALA A 138 -17.90 -2.04 -8.35
C ALA A 138 -18.88 -0.87 -8.15
N GLU A 139 -19.20 -0.12 -9.21
CA GLU A 139 -20.33 0.83 -9.18
C GLU A 139 -21.70 0.13 -9.20
N GLY A 140 -21.74 -1.18 -9.48
CA GLY A 140 -22.98 -1.92 -9.67
C GLY A 140 -23.28 -3.03 -8.67
N TYR A 141 -22.36 -3.97 -8.43
CA TYR A 141 -22.75 -5.25 -7.81
C TYR A 141 -21.55 -6.14 -7.49
N ILE A 142 -20.77 -5.87 -6.44
CA ILE A 142 -19.76 -6.83 -5.99
C ILE A 142 -19.93 -7.07 -4.48
N ARG A 143 -20.18 -8.34 -4.13
CA ARG A 143 -20.12 -8.84 -2.75
C ARG A 143 -18.65 -8.83 -2.32
N GLY A 144 -18.36 -8.40 -1.09
CA GLY A 144 -16.99 -8.28 -0.56
C GLY A 144 -16.11 -9.54 -0.66
N GLU A 145 -16.71 -10.71 -0.91
CA GLU A 145 -16.00 -11.97 -1.14
C GLU A 145 -15.09 -11.95 -2.37
N ASP A 146 -15.48 -11.27 -3.47
CA ASP A 146 -14.67 -11.24 -4.70
C ASP A 146 -13.44 -10.33 -4.56
N LEU A 147 -13.47 -9.34 -3.65
CA LEU A 147 -12.38 -8.38 -3.43
C LEU A 147 -11.17 -8.99 -2.72
N GLN A 148 -11.40 -9.98 -1.83
CA GLN A 148 -10.31 -10.62 -1.08
C GLN A 148 -9.33 -11.38 -1.98
N ILE A 149 -9.82 -11.96 -3.08
CA ILE A 149 -9.01 -12.70 -4.06
C ILE A 149 -7.94 -11.78 -4.67
N TYR A 150 -8.28 -10.51 -4.95
CA TYR A 150 -7.35 -9.56 -5.59
C TYR A 150 -6.35 -8.94 -4.63
N SER A 151 -6.66 -8.88 -3.33
CA SER A 151 -5.73 -8.38 -2.31
C SER A 151 -4.42 -9.17 -2.24
N ARG A 152 -4.43 -10.44 -2.65
CA ARG A 152 -3.29 -11.38 -2.54
C ARG A 152 -2.55 -11.64 -3.85
N VAL A 153 -3.04 -11.12 -4.99
CA VAL A 153 -2.38 -11.32 -6.29
C VAL A 153 -1.20 -10.37 -6.43
N HIS A 154 -0.04 -10.91 -6.81
CA HIS A 154 1.13 -10.11 -7.18
C HIS A 154 0.91 -9.51 -8.58
N LEU A 155 1.00 -8.18 -8.67
CA LEU A 155 0.66 -7.44 -9.89
C LEU A 155 1.85 -7.18 -10.82
N CYS A 156 3.08 -7.27 -10.31
CA CYS A 156 4.31 -7.22 -11.09
C CYS A 156 5.00 -8.56 -11.03
N ASN A 157 5.63 -8.96 -12.13
CA ASN A 157 6.53 -10.12 -12.10
C ASN A 157 7.75 -9.79 -11.23
N GLY A 158 7.98 -10.65 -10.24
CA GLY A 158 9.18 -10.74 -9.41
C GLY A 158 9.64 -12.18 -9.34
#